data_AF-A0A847SDR1-F1
#
_entry.id   AF-A0A847SDR1-F1
#
_cell.length_a   1.000
_cell.length_b   1.000
_cell.length_c   1.000
_cell.angle_alpha   90.00
_cell.angle_beta   90.00
_cell.angle_gamma   90.00
#
_symmetry.space_group_name_H-M   'P 1'
#
loop_
_entity.id
_entity.type
_entity.pdbx_description
1 polymer ?
#
loop_
_entity_poly.entity_id
_entity_poly.type
_entity_poly.pdbx_seq_one_letter_code
_entity_poly.pdbx_strand_id
1 'polypeptide(L)'
;MKTKKLVFEKIGDIDAAYPYICVYDDIDRDNPFMEIAVNDDKQLQYTLYAGDRNVVLDMNDWVELQSVALAFLPKVLADNVD
;
A
#
# COMPACT_ATOMS: atom_id res chain seq x y z
N MET A 1 22.33 -9.74 3.58
CA MET A 1 20.92 -10.05 3.92
C MET A 1 20.16 -10.15 2.60
N LYS A 2 19.30 -11.15 2.43
CA LYS A 2 18.38 -11.15 1.27
C LYS A 2 17.42 -9.99 1.46
N THR A 3 17.36 -9.08 0.49
CA THR A 3 16.30 -8.07 0.41
C THR A 3 14.98 -8.82 0.35
N LYS A 4 14.09 -8.60 1.32
CA LYS A 4 12.72 -9.07 1.21
C LYS A 4 12.10 -8.38 0.01
N LYS A 5 11.28 -9.09 -0.77
CA LYS A 5 10.62 -8.49 -1.92
C LYS A 5 9.21 -8.08 -1.52
N LEU A 6 8.98 -6.78 -1.36
CA LEU A 6 7.64 -6.23 -1.25
C LEU A 6 6.89 -6.43 -2.57
N VAL A 7 5.60 -6.70 -2.47
CA VAL A 7 4.70 -6.82 -3.62
C VAL A 7 3.56 -5.85 -3.41
N PHE A 8 3.29 -5.05 -4.45
CA PHE A 8 2.26 -4.00 -4.44
C PHE A 8 1.19 -4.34 -5.46
N GLU A 9 -0.07 -4.41 -5.02
CA GLU A 9 -1.22 -4.67 -5.88
C GLU A 9 -2.22 -3.53 -5.77
N LYS A 10 -2.57 -2.90 -6.90
CA LYS A 10 -3.62 -1.88 -6.95
C LYS A 10 -4.98 -2.57 -6.98
N ILE A 11 -5.82 -2.26 -5.99
CA ILE A 11 -7.19 -2.74 -5.90
C ILE A 11 -8.13 -1.60 -6.27
N GLY A 12 -9.04 -1.87 -7.22
CA GLY A 12 -10.18 -1.02 -7.49
C GLY A 12 -11.39 -1.58 -6.78
N ASP A 13 -11.92 -0.85 -5.82
CA ASP A 13 -13.14 -1.20 -5.10
C ASP A 13 -14.28 -0.29 -5.58
N ILE A 14 -15.43 -0.89 -5.89
CA ILE A 14 -16.62 -0.17 -6.36
C ILE A 14 -17.25 0.65 -5.23
N ASP A 15 -17.03 0.26 -3.98
CA ASP A 15 -17.59 0.90 -2.80
C ASP A 15 -16.62 1.94 -2.19
N ALA A 16 -15.38 2.02 -2.68
CA ALA A 16 -14.40 3.01 -2.24
C ALA A 16 -14.36 4.23 -3.17
N ALA A 17 -14.25 5.42 -2.58
CA ALA A 17 -14.12 6.67 -3.35
C ALA A 17 -12.82 6.71 -4.20
N TYR A 18 -11.80 5.98 -3.77
CA TYR A 18 -10.50 5.89 -4.42
C TYR A 18 -10.02 4.44 -4.42
N PRO A 19 -9.31 3.99 -5.48
CA PRO A 19 -8.58 2.73 -5.41
C PRO A 19 -7.53 2.80 -4.30
N TYR A 20 -7.06 1.64 -3.84
CA TYR A 20 -6.01 1.50 -2.83
C TYR A 20 -4.93 0.51 -3.26
N ILE A 21 -3.85 0.39 -2.48
CA ILE A 21 -2.77 -0.57 -2.71
C ILE A 21 -2.70 -1.55 -1.55
N CYS A 22 -2.81 -2.83 -1.85
CA CYS A 22 -2.41 -3.90 -0.93
C CYS A 22 -0.89 -4.12 -1.01
N VAL A 23 -0.26 -4.29 0.15
CA VAL A 23 1.16 -4.58 0.28
C VAL A 23 1.34 -5.95 0.93
N TYR A 24 2.09 -6.80 0.24
CA TYR A 24 2.42 -8.16 0.65
C TYR A 24 3.93 -8.30 0.79
N ASP A 25 4.38 -9.28 1.57
CA ASP A 25 5.76 -9.75 1.46
C ASP A 25 5.82 -11.05 0.67
N ASP A 26 7.03 -11.50 0.37
CA ASP A 26 7.24 -12.68 -0.48
C ASP A 26 6.94 -14.02 0.23
N ILE A 27 6.69 -14.00 1.54
CA ILE A 27 6.39 -15.18 2.35
C ILE A 27 4.88 -15.48 2.31
N ASP A 28 4.05 -14.45 2.38
CA ASP A 28 2.60 -14.57 2.31
C ASP A 28 2.03 -13.56 1.30
N ARG A 29 1.68 -14.07 0.12
CA ARG A 29 1.15 -13.28 -1.00
C ARG A 29 -0.37 -13.25 -1.06
N ASP A 30 -1.04 -14.02 -0.22
CA ASP A 30 -2.49 -14.10 -0.20
C ASP A 30 -3.07 -13.15 0.86
N ASN A 31 -2.30 -12.88 1.93
CA ASN A 31 -2.70 -11.98 3.00
C ASN A 31 -1.84 -10.70 3.01
N PRO A 32 -2.42 -9.52 2.67
CA PRO A 32 -1.68 -8.28 2.76
C PRO A 32 -1.42 -7.95 4.22
N PHE A 33 -0.24 -7.40 4.52
CA PHE A 33 0.08 -6.92 5.86
C PHE A 33 -0.21 -5.43 6.03
N MET A 34 -0.33 -4.70 4.92
CA MET A 34 -0.59 -3.28 4.90
C MET A 34 -1.43 -2.89 3.69
N GLU A 35 -2.24 -1.86 3.87
CA GLU A 35 -2.95 -1.15 2.81
C GLU A 35 -2.49 0.32 2.77
N ILE A 36 -2.38 0.87 1.58
CA ILE A 36 -2.14 2.30 1.32
C ILE A 36 -3.33 2.85 0.54
N ALA A 37 -4.10 3.74 1.16
CA ALA A 37 -5.29 4.34 0.59
C ALA A 37 -5.18 5.87 0.53
N VAL A 38 -6.13 6.50 -0.16
CA VAL A 38 -6.37 7.95 -0.10
C VAL A 38 -7.69 8.16 0.63
N ASN A 39 -7.66 8.90 1.74
CA ASN A 39 -8.86 9.20 2.51
C ASN A 39 -9.68 10.36 1.89
N ASP A 40 -10.83 10.65 2.48
CA ASP A 40 -11.73 11.72 2.02
C ASP A 40 -11.09 13.12 2.06
N ASP A 41 -10.11 13.33 2.95
CA ASP A 41 -9.30 14.56 3.03
C ASP A 41 -8.18 14.62 1.97
N LYS A 42 -8.14 13.68 1.03
CA LYS A 42 -7.14 13.56 -0.04
C LYS A 42 -5.72 13.37 0.50
N GLN A 43 -5.59 12.69 1.63
CA GLN A 43 -4.32 12.35 2.28
C GLN A 43 -4.03 10.85 2.18
N LEU A 44 -2.75 10.49 2.17
CA LEU A 44 -2.32 9.09 2.27
C LEU A 44 -2.68 8.54 3.65
N GLN A 45 -3.35 7.39 3.66
CA GLN A 45 -3.67 6.62 4.85
C GLN A 45 -3.03 5.23 4.75
N TYR A 46 -2.49 4.76 5.87
CA TYR A 46 -1.88 3.44 5.97
C TYR A 46 -2.65 2.61 7.00
N THR A 47 -3.15 1.46 6.59
CA THR A 47 -3.76 0.49 7.49
C THR A 47 -2.79 -0.67 7.66
N LEU A 48 -2.42 -1.00 8.89
CA LEU A 48 -1.60 -2.18 9.19
C LEU A 48 -2.50 -3.28 9.74
N TYR A 49 -2.47 -4.45 9.12
CA TYR A 49 -3.27 -5.59 9.56
C TYR A 49 -2.50 -6.40 10.60
N ALA A 50 -3.21 -6.77 11.67
CA ALA A 50 -2.68 -7.74 12.62
C ALA A 50 -2.60 -9.11 11.93
N GLY A 51 -1.37 -9.61 11.76
CA GLY A 51 -1.09 -10.95 11.24
C GLY A 51 -0.75 -11.95 12.34
N ASP A 52 -0.66 -13.22 11.97
CA ASP A 52 -0.15 -14.32 12.80
C ASP A 52 1.38 -14.32 12.92
N ARG A 53 2.04 -13.49 12.11
CA ARG A 53 3.49 -13.33 12.04
C ARG A 53 3.89 -11.85 12.04
N ASN A 54 5.10 -11.60 12.50
CA ASN A 54 5.69 -10.28 12.41
C ASN A 54 6.20 -10.01 10.99
N VAL A 55 5.76 -8.91 10.40
CA VAL A 55 6.41 -8.31 9.23
C VAL A 55 7.44 -7.30 9.72
N VAL A 56 8.70 -7.56 9.40
CA VAL A 56 9.83 -6.69 9.72
C VAL A 56 10.27 -6.02 8.44
N LEU A 57 10.27 -4.68 8.44
CA LEU A 57 10.73 -3.82 7.37
C LEU A 57 12.05 -3.18 7.79
N ASP A 58 13.04 -3.16 6.91
CA ASP A 58 14.22 -2.32 7.07
C ASP A 58 14.00 -0.91 6.48
N MET A 59 15.03 -0.07 6.53
CA MET A 59 14.95 1.29 6.01
C MET A 59 14.72 1.33 4.49
N ASN A 60 15.28 0.40 3.73
CA ASN A 60 15.10 0.35 2.27
C ASN A 60 13.67 -0.07 1.93
N ASP A 61 13.15 -1.08 2.64
CA ASP A 61 11.76 -1.52 2.50
C ASP A 61 10.80 -0.34 2.75
N TRP A 62 11.04 0.43 3.81
CA TRP A 62 10.24 1.61 4.14
C TRP A 62 10.34 2.71 3.07
N VAL A 63 11.55 2.98 2.57
CA VAL A 63 11.76 3.97 1.49
C VAL A 63 11.04 3.56 0.21
N GLU A 64 11.07 2.28 -0.16
CA GLU A 64 10.31 1.76 -1.31
C GLU A 64 8.80 1.96 -1.11
N LEU A 65 8.29 1.60 0.06
CA LEU A 65 6.89 1.79 0.46
C LEU A 65 6.45 3.26 0.29
N GLN A 66 7.24 4.19 0.82
CA GLN A 66 6.96 5.62 0.71
C GLN A 66 7.05 6.13 -0.73
N SER A 67 8.01 5.63 -1.52
CA SER A 67 8.13 5.99 -2.94
C SER A 67 6.89 5.59 -3.73
N VAL A 68 6.37 4.39 -3.51
CA VAL A 68 5.14 3.90 -4.15
C VAL A 68 3.94 4.74 -3.71
N ALA A 69 3.78 4.99 -2.41
CA ALA A 69 2.67 5.77 -1.87
C ALA A 69 2.63 7.21 -2.44
N LEU A 70 3.78 7.89 -2.49
CA LEU A 70 3.90 9.24 -3.02
C LEU A 70 3.66 9.30 -4.53
N ALA A 71 4.04 8.26 -5.28
CA ALA A 71 3.75 8.16 -6.72
C ALA A 71 2.28 7.79 -7.00
N PHE A 72 1.60 7.18 -6.04
CA PHE A 72 0.20 6.76 -6.14
C PHE A 72 -0.76 7.94 -5.97
N LEU A 73 -0.57 8.76 -4.93
CA LEU A 73 -1.45 9.87 -4.59
C LEU A 73 -1.83 10.80 -5.77
N PRO A 74 -0.89 11.38 -6.53
CA PRO A 74 -1.24 12.30 -7.61
C PRO A 74 -2.00 11.62 -8.75
N LYS A 75 -1.74 10.33 -9.01
CA LYS A 75 -2.45 9.57 -10.06
C LYS A 75 -3.92 9.36 -9.68
N VAL A 76 -4.14 8.93 -8.45
CA VAL A 76 -5.48 8.67 -7.91
C VAL A 76 -6.31 9.95 -7.86
N LEU A 77 -5.71 11.06 -7.44
CA LEU A 77 -6.40 12.34 -7.37
C LEU A 77 -6.72 12.89 -8.76
N ALA A 78 -5.82 12.74 -9.75
CA ALA A 78 -6.07 13.20 -11.12
C ALA A 78 -7.20 12.42 -11.82
N ASP A 79 -7.27 11.11 -11.60
CA ASP A 79 -8.32 10.24 -12.16
C ASP A 79 -9.72 10.50 -11.55
N ASN A 80 -9.79 11.29 -10.47
CA ASN A 80 -11.03 11.63 -9.74
C ASN A 80 -11.39 13.12 -9.81
N VAL A 81 -10.78 13.87 -10.73
CA VAL A 81 -11.24 15.22 -11.09
C VAL A 81 -12.10 15.11 -12.35
N ASP A 82 -13.41 14.98 -12.15
CA ASP A 82 -14.43 15.39 -13.14
C ASP A 82 -14.84 16.84 -12.89
#